data_AF-A0A3C1KEL0-F1
#
_entry.id   AF-A0A3C1KEL0-F1
#
_cell.length_a   1.000
_cell.length_b   1.000
_cell.length_c   1.000
_cell.angle_alpha   90.00
_cell.angle_beta   90.00
_cell.angle_gamma   90.00
#
_symmetry.space_group_name_H-M   'P 1'
#
loop_
_entity.id
_entity.type
_entity.pdbx_description
1 polymer ?
#
loop_
_entity_poly.entity_id
_entity_poly.type
_entity_poly.pdbx_seq_one_letter_code
_entity_poly.pdbx_strand_id
1 'polypeptide(L)'
;MSAAGDAHAQMWAVVDDVLRAAFAGDAGTLHDTLRRQRSDAGSPADAALLGVACAIAAVVACRFPVAIDEADAAWDAATDAPGDVRRLAAAALLMCDAMVGTDHAARRGIRLPEIVATLAAPGRGHLLACYLLAEAAMSAGAFAAIPPILRATGLAPGQISATPDGPVDGAALTLQLLLARSFAFQGHTDQARGVLDAISHAGARVPARAHAVVAAIAAFAAAGRADRIGFERLAGGVLRRTRGDVNYLSVGACFYVAWGMRALGQLQRAAGVLVAIAGADLERSKLWDQAFGLELLIEASLERGDLASAKSQVARAAHLARFPVAAASVARAESIVAASDGHRDDARTLALAAIRLDEGAGAHTEVMRGKLVHAAAIADDDPASAARLLAEVAAEADAYGLESVRLVAARRWRRLRGTHPELAGEIVMLTARQRQIGALLAEGHSNRAIAEALFLSPRTVQAHISDMLEITGARSRVSLAARIGSSHGTDLSALSPRQREIAGLIADGRRNAEIAHDLGLSEKTVENHIAAMFTRLGVRSRSAVAAAVPTAGVAG
;
A
#
# COMPACT_ATOMS: atom_id res chain seq x y z
N MET A 1 -4.27 51.51 -9.40
CA MET A 1 -3.48 50.28 -9.61
C MET A 1 -2.35 50.64 -10.56
N SER A 2 -1.10 50.45 -10.16
CA SER A 2 0.08 50.79 -10.97
C SER A 2 0.48 49.61 -11.87
N ALA A 3 1.15 49.87 -12.99
CA ALA A 3 1.64 48.83 -13.90
C ALA A 3 2.50 47.75 -13.22
N ALA A 4 3.22 48.10 -12.15
CA ALA A 4 3.99 47.16 -11.34
C ALA A 4 3.09 46.20 -10.51
N GLY A 5 1.93 46.66 -10.04
CA GLY A 5 0.96 45.82 -9.34
C GLY A 5 0.29 44.79 -10.25
N ASP A 6 0.02 45.18 -11.51
CA ASP A 6 -0.55 44.29 -12.52
C ASP A 6 0.47 43.24 -12.98
N ALA A 7 1.74 43.61 -13.13
CA ALA A 7 2.83 42.68 -13.45
C ALA A 7 3.04 41.61 -12.36
N HIS A 8 3.06 42.02 -11.08
CA HIS A 8 3.19 41.08 -9.97
C HIS A 8 1.98 40.13 -9.84
N ALA A 9 0.76 40.63 -10.10
CA ALA A 9 -0.43 39.78 -10.15
C ALA A 9 -0.36 38.76 -11.30
N GLN A 10 0.22 39.13 -12.44
CA GLN A 10 0.45 38.23 -13.56
C GLN A 10 1.43 37.10 -13.20
N MET A 11 2.46 37.37 -12.39
CA MET A 11 3.40 36.33 -11.96
C MET A 11 2.73 35.29 -11.05
N TRP A 12 1.83 35.72 -10.17
CA TRP A 12 1.01 34.80 -9.38
C TRP A 12 0.14 33.91 -10.27
N ALA A 13 -0.49 34.47 -11.31
CA ALA A 13 -1.27 33.67 -12.25
C ALA A 13 -0.43 32.59 -12.96
N VAL A 14 0.83 32.89 -13.29
CA VAL A 14 1.76 31.89 -13.87
C VAL A 14 2.05 30.77 -12.87
N VAL A 15 2.34 31.12 -11.62
CA VAL A 15 2.65 30.15 -10.57
C VAL A 15 1.45 29.28 -10.20
N ASP A 16 0.26 29.86 -10.09
CA ASP A 16 -0.98 29.13 -9.79
C ASP A 16 -1.34 28.15 -10.92
N ASP A 17 -1.01 28.49 -12.17
CA ASP A 17 -1.29 27.66 -13.34
C ASP A 17 -0.22 26.60 -13.66
N VAL A 18 0.98 26.69 -13.04
CA VAL A 18 2.16 25.93 -13.46
C VAL A 18 1.92 24.41 -13.44
N LEU A 19 1.23 23.89 -12.43
CA LEU A 19 0.92 22.46 -12.33
C LEU A 19 0.00 22.02 -13.47
N ARG A 20 -1.05 22.80 -13.76
CA ARG A 20 -1.99 22.49 -14.84
C ARG A 20 -1.26 22.50 -16.19
N ALA A 21 -0.44 23.51 -16.44
CA ALA A 21 0.36 23.62 -17.65
C ALA A 21 1.37 22.47 -17.79
N ALA A 22 2.09 22.14 -16.73
CA ALA A 22 3.09 21.07 -16.73
C ALA A 22 2.48 19.67 -16.94
N PHE A 23 1.26 19.45 -16.43
CA PHE A 23 0.55 18.18 -16.64
C PHE A 23 -0.08 18.06 -18.01
N ALA A 24 -0.50 19.16 -18.64
CA ALA A 24 -1.13 19.16 -19.95
C ALA A 24 -0.13 19.17 -21.11
N GLY A 25 1.06 19.75 -20.93
CA GLY A 25 2.04 19.98 -22.00
C GLY A 25 3.37 19.24 -21.83
N ASP A 26 4.39 19.74 -22.52
CA ASP A 26 5.77 19.31 -22.33
C ASP A 26 6.43 20.12 -21.21
N ALA A 27 6.67 19.48 -20.07
CA ALA A 27 7.18 20.14 -18.87
C ALA A 27 8.63 20.66 -19.04
N GLY A 28 9.42 20.04 -19.93
CA GLY A 28 10.76 20.52 -20.28
C GLY A 28 10.73 21.87 -21.01
N THR A 29 9.89 21.97 -22.06
CA THR A 29 9.68 23.23 -22.79
C THR A 29 9.08 24.32 -21.91
N LEU A 30 8.17 23.94 -21.00
CA LEU A 30 7.62 24.87 -20.01
C LEU A 30 8.71 25.41 -19.09
N HIS A 31 9.55 24.53 -18.53
CA HIS A 31 10.71 24.92 -17.71
C HIS A 31 11.60 25.92 -18.44
N ASP A 32 11.98 25.63 -19.69
CA ASP A 32 12.90 26.50 -20.45
C ASP A 32 12.27 27.87 -20.75
N THR A 33 10.95 27.92 -20.90
CA THR A 33 10.20 29.18 -21.07
C THR A 33 10.15 29.99 -19.80
N LEU A 34 9.83 29.36 -18.66
CA LEU A 34 9.81 30.01 -17.34
C LEU A 34 11.19 30.53 -16.95
N ARG A 35 12.25 29.78 -17.26
CA ARG A 35 13.64 30.17 -16.96
C ARG A 35 14.07 31.43 -17.72
N ARG A 36 13.63 31.57 -18.98
CA ARG A 36 13.82 32.82 -19.75
C ARG A 36 13.07 33.98 -19.11
N GLN A 37 11.79 33.79 -18.77
CA GLN A 37 10.99 34.81 -18.09
C GLN A 37 11.61 35.24 -16.74
N ARG A 38 12.19 34.30 -15.98
CA ARG A 38 12.87 34.60 -14.71
C ARG A 38 14.08 35.51 -14.91
N SER A 39 14.80 35.34 -16.00
CA SER A 39 15.97 36.16 -16.34
C SER A 39 15.58 37.62 -16.62
N ASP A 40 14.34 37.83 -17.08
CA ASP A 40 13.75 39.14 -17.39
C ASP A 40 12.86 39.69 -16.25
N ALA A 41 12.88 39.06 -15.06
CA ALA A 41 11.98 39.41 -13.97
C ALA A 41 12.24 40.84 -13.43
N GLY A 42 11.18 41.61 -13.25
CA GLY A 42 11.26 43.01 -12.82
C GLY A 42 11.54 43.23 -11.33
N SER A 43 11.50 42.16 -10.51
CA SER A 43 11.79 42.23 -9.07
C SER A 43 12.32 40.90 -8.52
N PRO A 44 13.03 40.89 -7.38
CA PRO A 44 13.45 39.66 -6.71
C PRO A 44 12.28 38.75 -6.32
N ALA A 45 11.13 39.34 -5.92
CA ALA A 45 9.94 38.57 -5.59
C ALA A 45 9.35 37.84 -6.81
N ASP A 46 9.34 38.49 -7.97
CA ASP A 46 8.90 37.86 -9.23
C ASP A 46 9.88 36.78 -9.69
N ALA A 47 11.20 37.04 -9.54
CA ALA A 47 12.23 36.06 -9.82
C ALA A 47 12.11 34.81 -8.93
N ALA A 48 11.77 34.99 -7.65
CA ALA A 48 11.50 33.90 -6.72
C ALA A 48 10.26 33.08 -7.13
N LEU A 49 9.15 33.74 -7.48
CA LEU A 49 7.93 33.08 -7.97
C LEU A 49 8.19 32.25 -9.23
N LEU A 50 8.87 32.83 -10.22
CA LEU A 50 9.25 32.10 -11.43
C LEU A 50 10.27 30.99 -11.16
N GLY A 51 11.16 31.16 -10.18
CA GLY A 51 12.07 30.12 -9.71
C GLY A 51 11.32 28.91 -9.13
N VAL A 52 10.29 29.15 -8.31
CA VAL A 52 9.39 28.09 -7.84
C VAL A 52 8.72 27.38 -9.01
N ALA A 53 8.19 28.13 -9.99
CA ALA A 53 7.56 27.54 -11.17
C ALA A 53 8.56 26.70 -11.99
N CYS A 54 9.80 27.16 -12.15
CA CYS A 54 10.88 26.41 -12.79
C CYS A 54 11.15 25.10 -12.05
N ALA A 55 11.30 25.14 -10.72
CA ALA A 55 11.51 23.95 -9.91
C ALA A 55 10.39 22.91 -10.10
N ILE A 56 9.12 23.35 -10.06
CA ILE A 56 7.97 22.48 -10.30
C ILE A 56 8.01 21.88 -11.72
N ALA A 57 8.24 22.70 -12.75
CA ALA A 57 8.31 22.22 -14.12
C ALA A 57 9.46 21.21 -14.31
N ALA A 58 10.62 21.43 -13.67
CA ALA A 58 11.75 20.51 -13.69
C ALA A 58 11.41 19.18 -12.98
N VAL A 59 10.73 19.19 -11.84
CA VAL A 59 10.22 17.96 -11.19
C VAL A 59 9.27 17.21 -12.12
N VAL A 60 8.31 17.91 -12.72
CA VAL A 60 7.32 17.30 -13.62
C VAL A 60 7.98 16.73 -14.88
N ALA A 61 9.10 17.32 -15.33
CA ALA A 61 9.95 16.81 -16.40
C ALA A 61 10.92 15.68 -15.95
N CYS A 62 10.83 15.21 -14.70
CA CYS A 62 11.72 14.22 -14.10
C CYS A 62 13.20 14.64 -14.08
N ARG A 63 13.49 15.94 -14.00
CA ARG A 63 14.85 16.52 -13.92
C ARG A 63 15.16 16.94 -12.49
N PHE A 64 15.22 15.99 -11.57
CA PHE A 64 15.38 16.26 -10.13
C PHE A 64 16.63 17.09 -9.77
N PRO A 65 17.82 16.85 -10.34
CA PRO A 65 18.99 17.71 -10.09
C PRO A 65 18.77 19.17 -10.52
N VAL A 66 18.10 19.39 -11.65
CA VAL A 66 17.76 20.75 -12.10
C VAL A 66 16.74 21.39 -11.17
N ALA A 67 15.75 20.62 -10.70
CA ALA A 67 14.71 21.13 -9.83
C ALA A 67 15.25 21.68 -8.50
N ILE A 68 16.25 21.01 -7.90
CA ILE A 68 16.86 21.51 -6.67
C ILE A 68 17.66 22.80 -6.90
N ASP A 69 18.40 22.91 -8.00
CA ASP A 69 19.12 24.14 -8.35
C ASP A 69 18.15 25.32 -8.57
N GLU A 70 17.02 25.06 -9.24
CA GLU A 70 15.97 26.05 -9.46
C GLU A 70 15.30 26.49 -8.16
N ALA A 71 15.05 25.56 -7.23
CA ALA A 71 14.46 25.85 -5.93
C ALA A 71 15.44 26.61 -5.00
N ASP A 72 16.73 26.30 -5.08
CA ASP A 72 17.77 26.99 -4.31
C ASP A 72 17.88 28.46 -4.76
N ALA A 73 17.93 28.68 -6.07
CA ALA A 73 17.93 30.03 -6.65
C ALA A 73 16.63 30.80 -6.34
N ALA A 74 15.49 30.11 -6.29
CA ALA A 74 14.21 30.73 -5.90
C ALA A 74 14.23 31.21 -4.44
N TRP A 75 14.83 30.43 -3.53
CA TRP A 75 14.98 30.83 -2.15
C TRP A 75 15.90 32.04 -1.98
N ASP A 76 17.06 32.05 -2.66
CA ASP A 76 18.00 33.16 -2.57
C ASP A 76 17.34 34.48 -3.03
N ALA A 77 16.55 34.44 -4.12
CA ALA A 77 15.77 35.59 -4.61
C ALA A 77 14.63 36.01 -3.64
N ALA A 78 14.13 35.09 -2.82
CA ALA A 78 13.04 35.34 -1.89
C ALA A 78 13.47 35.99 -0.56
N THR A 79 14.77 36.17 -0.29
CA THR A 79 15.31 36.59 1.02
C THR A 79 14.56 37.78 1.64
N ASP A 80 14.32 38.83 0.86
CA ASP A 80 13.61 40.05 1.27
C ASP A 80 12.17 40.14 0.73
N ALA A 81 11.64 39.05 0.19
CA ALA A 81 10.31 39.01 -0.41
C ALA A 81 9.18 38.93 0.64
N PRO A 82 7.94 39.26 0.26
CA PRO A 82 6.76 39.09 1.11
C PRO A 82 6.62 37.65 1.65
N GLY A 83 5.95 37.52 2.80
CA GLY A 83 5.88 36.25 3.55
C GLY A 83 5.25 35.08 2.78
N ASP A 84 4.32 35.35 1.86
CA ASP A 84 3.73 34.34 0.97
C ASP A 84 4.72 33.81 -0.07
N VAL A 85 5.49 34.70 -0.73
CA VAL A 85 6.57 34.33 -1.66
C VAL A 85 7.66 33.52 -0.93
N ARG A 86 8.09 33.98 0.25
CA ARG A 86 9.10 33.28 1.07
C ARG A 86 8.66 31.89 1.49
N ARG A 87 7.41 31.76 1.96
CA ARG A 87 6.82 30.45 2.32
C ARG A 87 6.82 29.50 1.12
N LEU A 88 6.44 30.00 -0.06
CA LEU A 88 6.38 29.17 -1.26
C LEU A 88 7.78 28.72 -1.73
N ALA A 89 8.77 29.61 -1.70
CA ALA A 89 10.16 29.26 -2.00
C ALA A 89 10.73 28.23 -1.01
N ALA A 90 10.47 28.40 0.30
CA ALA A 90 10.85 27.40 1.31
C ALA A 90 10.18 26.04 1.07
N ALA A 91 8.89 26.03 0.73
CA ALA A 91 8.15 24.81 0.44
C ALA A 91 8.69 24.08 -0.80
N ALA A 92 9.04 24.82 -1.86
CA ALA A 92 9.66 24.26 -3.06
C ALA A 92 11.05 23.67 -2.76
N LEU A 93 11.87 24.37 -1.98
CA LEU A 93 13.20 23.91 -1.59
C LEU A 93 13.13 22.65 -0.73
N LEU A 94 12.24 22.61 0.29
CA LEU A 94 11.99 21.42 1.11
C LEU A 94 11.52 20.22 0.27
N MET A 95 10.64 20.44 -0.71
CA MET A 95 10.17 19.39 -1.61
C MET A 95 11.32 18.83 -2.45
N CYS A 96 12.09 19.71 -3.11
CA CYS A 96 13.18 19.28 -3.98
C CYS A 96 14.30 18.59 -3.20
N ASP A 97 14.66 19.10 -2.01
CA ASP A 97 15.63 18.45 -1.12
C ASP A 97 15.20 17.03 -0.78
N ALA A 98 13.93 16.85 -0.38
CA ALA A 98 13.40 15.55 -0.01
C ALA A 98 13.31 14.59 -1.21
N MET A 99 13.03 15.09 -2.41
CA MET A 99 12.95 14.27 -3.63
C MET A 99 14.33 13.87 -4.17
N VAL A 100 15.36 14.69 -3.97
CA VAL A 100 16.73 14.49 -4.50
C VAL A 100 17.63 13.81 -3.48
N GLY A 101 17.39 14.05 -2.18
CA GLY A 101 18.30 13.63 -1.11
C GLY A 101 19.41 14.64 -0.83
N THR A 102 19.09 15.94 -0.84
CA THR A 102 20.01 17.02 -0.48
C THR A 102 19.58 17.71 0.81
N ASP A 103 20.42 18.61 1.30
CA ASP A 103 20.31 19.29 2.60
C ASP A 103 20.40 20.83 2.48
N HIS A 104 20.02 21.40 1.33
CA HIS A 104 20.07 22.85 1.06
C HIS A 104 19.19 23.65 2.03
N ALA A 105 17.93 23.24 2.22
CA ALA A 105 17.01 23.79 3.20
C ALA A 105 17.59 23.66 4.62
N ALA A 106 18.19 22.51 4.92
CA ALA A 106 18.74 22.24 6.24
C ALA A 106 19.86 23.23 6.61
N ARG A 107 20.80 23.47 5.67
CA ARG A 107 21.90 24.43 5.81
C ARG A 107 21.43 25.89 5.94
N ARG A 108 20.27 26.22 5.37
CA ARG A 108 19.65 27.55 5.43
C ARG A 108 18.74 27.75 6.64
N GLY A 109 18.70 26.78 7.56
CA GLY A 109 17.85 26.84 8.75
C GLY A 109 16.36 26.66 8.46
N ILE A 110 15.98 26.22 7.26
CA ILE A 110 14.58 26.00 6.89
C ILE A 110 14.19 24.61 7.39
N ARG A 111 13.09 24.51 8.14
CA ARG A 111 12.58 23.24 8.67
C ARG A 111 11.10 23.05 8.33
N LEU A 112 10.75 21.82 7.95
CA LEU A 112 9.37 21.47 7.55
C LEU A 112 8.31 21.87 8.60
N PRO A 113 8.46 21.56 9.91
CA PRO A 113 7.44 21.91 10.91
C PRO A 113 7.22 23.42 11.04
N GLU A 114 8.28 24.21 10.90
CA GLU A 114 8.23 25.68 11.01
C GLU A 114 7.43 26.27 9.85
N ILE A 115 7.69 25.81 8.62
CA ILE A 115 6.96 26.28 7.44
C ILE A 115 5.49 25.82 7.47
N VAL A 116 5.22 24.59 7.92
CA VAL A 116 3.84 24.08 8.09
C VAL A 116 3.05 24.92 9.10
N ALA A 117 3.67 25.39 10.19
CA ALA A 117 3.01 26.25 11.17
C ALA A 117 2.53 27.60 10.57
N THR A 118 3.16 28.06 9.49
CA THR A 118 2.76 29.31 8.80
C THR A 118 1.52 29.17 7.91
N LEU A 119 0.96 27.95 7.75
CA LEU A 119 -0.25 27.69 6.95
C LEU A 119 -1.55 28.14 7.64
N ALA A 120 -1.52 28.58 8.90
CA ALA A 120 -2.72 28.97 9.64
C ALA A 120 -3.45 30.20 9.06
N ALA A 121 -2.76 31.04 8.28
CA ALA A 121 -3.31 32.22 7.63
C ALA A 121 -3.34 32.03 6.10
N PRO A 122 -4.50 31.71 5.48
CA PRO A 122 -4.58 31.48 4.05
C PRO A 122 -4.25 32.76 3.27
N GLY A 123 -3.48 32.61 2.20
CA GLY A 123 -3.05 33.70 1.31
C GLY A 123 -2.85 33.24 -0.14
N ARG A 124 -2.16 34.03 -0.95
CA ARG A 124 -1.80 33.65 -2.33
C ARG A 124 -0.92 32.40 -2.34
N GLY A 125 -1.14 31.52 -3.32
CA GLY A 125 -0.41 30.25 -3.44
C GLY A 125 -0.63 29.26 -2.29
N HIS A 126 -1.66 29.45 -1.44
CA HIS A 126 -1.85 28.62 -0.24
C HIS A 126 -1.99 27.12 -0.54
N LEU A 127 -2.82 26.76 -1.53
CA LEU A 127 -2.99 25.36 -1.95
C LEU A 127 -1.70 24.79 -2.53
N LEU A 128 -0.96 25.59 -3.32
CA LEU A 128 0.32 25.17 -3.88
C LEU A 128 1.35 24.94 -2.77
N ALA A 129 1.46 25.83 -1.79
CA ALA A 129 2.33 25.63 -0.63
C ALA A 129 1.95 24.37 0.14
N CYS A 130 0.65 24.11 0.37
CA CYS A 130 0.17 22.88 0.98
C CYS A 130 0.60 21.64 0.18
N TYR A 131 0.46 21.66 -1.16
CA TYR A 131 0.91 20.57 -2.01
C TYR A 131 2.41 20.31 -1.89
N LEU A 132 3.24 21.34 -2.04
CA LEU A 132 4.69 21.23 -1.99
C LEU A 132 5.16 20.69 -0.63
N LEU A 133 4.59 21.19 0.47
CA LEU A 133 4.89 20.71 1.82
C LEU A 133 4.41 19.27 2.05
N ALA A 134 3.27 18.88 1.48
CA ALA A 134 2.78 17.51 1.59
C ALA A 134 3.69 16.53 0.83
N GLU A 135 4.14 16.88 -0.39
CA GLU A 135 5.13 16.07 -1.11
C GLU A 135 6.50 16.06 -0.45
N ALA A 136 6.95 17.17 0.15
CA ALA A 136 8.15 17.21 0.99
C ALA A 136 8.03 16.25 2.17
N ALA A 137 6.92 16.33 2.92
CA ALA A 137 6.66 15.49 4.08
C ALA A 137 6.67 14.00 3.73
N MET A 138 5.97 13.61 2.66
CA MET A 138 5.99 12.22 2.20
C MET A 138 7.38 11.80 1.73
N SER A 139 8.05 12.60 0.92
CA SER A 139 9.36 12.23 0.35
C SER A 139 10.47 12.15 1.40
N ALA A 140 10.29 12.84 2.55
CA ALA A 140 11.18 12.74 3.71
C ALA A 140 10.75 11.69 4.75
N GLY A 141 9.60 11.03 4.58
CA GLY A 141 9.03 10.12 5.59
C GLY A 141 8.45 10.81 6.83
N ALA A 142 8.22 12.13 6.78
CA ALA A 142 7.63 12.92 7.86
C ALA A 142 6.10 12.85 7.87
N PHE A 143 5.53 11.64 7.94
CA PHE A 143 4.09 11.40 7.81
C PHE A 143 3.23 12.14 8.83
N ALA A 144 3.75 12.39 10.03
CA ALA A 144 3.06 13.17 11.07
C ALA A 144 2.73 14.61 10.66
N ALA A 145 3.47 15.18 9.69
CA ALA A 145 3.21 16.52 9.16
C ALA A 145 2.06 16.55 8.14
N ILE A 146 1.65 15.42 7.56
CA ILE A 146 0.65 15.38 6.50
C ILE A 146 -0.76 15.77 6.99
N PRO A 147 -1.30 15.21 8.10
CA PRO A 147 -2.64 15.57 8.57
C PRO A 147 -2.87 17.08 8.81
N PRO A 148 -1.97 17.83 9.48
CA PRO A 148 -2.16 19.27 9.62
C PRO A 148 -2.07 20.02 8.29
N ILE A 149 -1.21 19.61 7.35
CA ILE A 149 -1.16 20.21 6.00
C ILE A 149 -2.48 20.00 5.26
N LEU A 150 -3.01 18.78 5.25
CA LEU A 150 -4.28 18.47 4.58
C LEU A 150 -5.45 19.23 5.20
N ARG A 151 -5.50 19.37 6.53
CA ARG A 151 -6.52 20.21 7.20
C ARG A 151 -6.42 21.67 6.80
N ALA A 152 -5.20 22.20 6.64
CA ALA A 152 -5.00 23.59 6.24
C ALA A 152 -5.51 23.89 4.82
N THR A 153 -5.70 22.87 3.96
CA THR A 153 -6.24 23.08 2.60
C THR A 153 -7.71 23.52 2.59
N GLY A 154 -8.50 23.11 3.60
CA GLY A 154 -9.95 23.30 3.62
C GLY A 154 -10.72 22.52 2.54
N LEU A 155 -10.06 21.63 1.78
CA LEU A 155 -10.69 20.86 0.71
C LEU A 155 -11.45 19.65 1.26
N ALA A 156 -12.67 19.42 0.74
CA ALA A 156 -13.34 18.15 0.95
C ALA A 156 -12.65 17.02 0.14
N PRO A 157 -12.73 15.75 0.56
CA PRO A 157 -12.24 14.62 -0.23
C PRO A 157 -12.85 14.60 -1.63
N GLY A 158 -12.00 14.57 -2.67
CA GLY A 158 -12.42 14.63 -4.07
C GLY A 158 -12.59 16.04 -4.64
N GLN A 159 -12.46 17.11 -3.84
CA GLN A 159 -12.54 18.49 -4.32
C GLN A 159 -11.24 18.90 -5.04
N ILE A 160 -11.34 19.14 -6.34
CA ILE A 160 -10.21 19.47 -7.24
C ILE A 160 -10.14 20.94 -7.64
N SER A 161 -10.84 21.80 -6.92
CA SER A 161 -10.97 23.23 -7.17
C SER A 161 -10.87 24.00 -5.86
N ALA A 162 -10.36 25.23 -5.90
CA ALA A 162 -10.23 26.06 -4.70
C ALA A 162 -11.60 26.38 -4.06
N THR A 163 -12.66 26.43 -4.86
CA THR A 163 -14.05 26.58 -4.44
C THR A 163 -14.89 25.40 -4.97
N PRO A 164 -16.00 24.99 -4.31
CA PRO A 164 -16.77 23.80 -4.69
C PRO A 164 -17.20 23.70 -6.18
N ASP A 165 -17.43 24.84 -6.84
CA ASP A 165 -17.84 24.92 -8.25
C ASP A 165 -16.83 25.65 -9.15
N GLY A 166 -15.61 25.89 -8.65
CA GLY A 166 -14.55 26.57 -9.37
C GLY A 166 -13.94 25.75 -10.52
N PRO A 167 -13.09 26.38 -11.36
CA PRO A 167 -12.27 25.65 -12.32
C PRO A 167 -11.31 24.69 -11.60
N VAL A 168 -10.82 23.69 -12.33
CA VAL A 168 -9.83 22.74 -11.79
C VAL A 168 -8.56 23.50 -11.44
N ASP A 169 -8.15 23.35 -10.19
CA ASP A 169 -6.92 23.90 -9.64
C ASP A 169 -5.86 22.78 -9.62
N GLY A 170 -4.67 23.08 -10.16
CA GLY A 170 -3.60 22.09 -10.29
C GLY A 170 -3.13 21.56 -8.93
N ALA A 171 -3.00 22.44 -7.92
CA ALA A 171 -2.58 22.07 -6.59
C ALA A 171 -3.66 21.26 -5.87
N ALA A 172 -4.94 21.68 -5.94
CA ALA A 172 -6.06 20.94 -5.40
C ALA A 172 -6.14 19.52 -5.99
N LEU A 173 -6.06 19.40 -7.32
CA LEU A 173 -6.04 18.09 -7.99
C LEU A 173 -4.90 17.21 -7.48
N THR A 174 -3.68 17.74 -7.38
CA THR A 174 -2.52 16.96 -6.91
C THR A 174 -2.64 16.54 -5.44
N LEU A 175 -3.19 17.41 -4.58
CA LEU A 175 -3.50 17.09 -3.19
C LEU A 175 -4.51 15.95 -3.09
N GLN A 176 -5.53 15.92 -3.95
CA GLN A 176 -6.50 14.80 -3.97
C GLN A 176 -5.87 13.51 -4.50
N LEU A 177 -5.00 13.56 -5.51
CA LEU A 177 -4.26 12.38 -5.98
C LEU A 177 -3.33 11.83 -4.88
N LEU A 178 -2.69 12.71 -4.12
CA LEU A 178 -1.87 12.39 -2.96
C LEU A 178 -2.70 11.74 -1.84
N LEU A 179 -3.88 12.29 -1.55
CA LEU A 179 -4.80 11.74 -0.56
C LEU A 179 -5.26 10.32 -0.96
N ALA A 180 -5.69 10.14 -2.22
CA ALA A 180 -6.09 8.83 -2.74
C ALA A 180 -4.93 7.81 -2.69
N ARG A 181 -3.71 8.24 -3.02
CA ARG A 181 -2.48 7.45 -2.85
C ARG A 181 -2.32 7.01 -1.40
N SER A 182 -2.37 7.94 -0.46
CA SER A 182 -2.17 7.65 0.97
C SER A 182 -3.17 6.62 1.47
N PHE A 183 -4.46 6.77 1.12
CA PHE A 183 -5.48 5.79 1.47
C PHE A 183 -5.21 4.41 0.86
N ALA A 184 -4.79 4.35 -0.41
CA ALA A 184 -4.48 3.09 -1.06
C ALA A 184 -3.32 2.34 -0.37
N PHE A 185 -2.26 3.04 0.03
CA PHE A 185 -1.11 2.44 0.73
C PHE A 185 -1.41 1.98 2.17
N GLN A 186 -2.35 2.64 2.83
CA GLN A 186 -2.79 2.31 4.19
C GLN A 186 -3.90 1.23 4.21
N GLY A 187 -4.32 0.72 3.05
CA GLY A 187 -5.39 -0.28 2.95
C GLY A 187 -6.82 0.29 3.01
N HIS A 188 -6.98 1.62 3.09
CA HIS A 188 -8.26 2.32 3.14
C HIS A 188 -8.95 2.39 1.76
N THR A 189 -9.29 1.22 1.22
CA THR A 189 -9.73 1.05 -0.18
C THR A 189 -11.01 1.81 -0.53
N ASP A 190 -11.99 1.88 0.39
CA ASP A 190 -13.25 2.62 0.14
C ASP A 190 -13.03 4.14 0.09
N GLN A 191 -12.20 4.67 1.00
CA GLN A 191 -11.86 6.09 1.02
C GLN A 191 -11.05 6.47 -0.22
N ALA A 192 -10.07 5.65 -0.61
CA ALA A 192 -9.34 5.83 -1.86
C ALA A 192 -10.30 5.88 -3.05
N ARG A 193 -11.22 4.90 -3.15
CA ARG A 193 -12.20 4.83 -4.24
C ARG A 193 -13.08 6.07 -4.30
N GLY A 194 -13.60 6.54 -3.17
CA GLY A 194 -14.43 7.75 -3.12
C GLY A 194 -13.74 8.99 -3.70
N VAL A 195 -12.45 9.19 -3.38
CA VAL A 195 -11.66 10.30 -3.94
C VAL A 195 -11.42 10.10 -5.44
N LEU A 196 -11.03 8.89 -5.86
CA LEU A 196 -10.76 8.57 -7.27
C LEU A 196 -12.01 8.71 -8.15
N ASP A 197 -13.16 8.28 -7.65
CA ASP A 197 -14.44 8.41 -8.33
C ASP A 197 -14.78 9.89 -8.48
N ALA A 198 -14.68 10.70 -7.42
CA ALA A 198 -14.94 12.14 -7.50
C ALA A 198 -14.06 12.85 -8.55
N ILE A 199 -12.77 12.53 -8.62
CA ILE A 199 -11.86 13.05 -9.66
C ILE A 199 -12.32 12.60 -11.05
N SER A 200 -12.71 11.33 -11.20
CA SER A 200 -13.16 10.78 -12.49
C SER A 200 -14.44 11.44 -12.99
N HIS A 201 -15.39 11.76 -12.10
CA HIS A 201 -16.65 12.43 -12.42
C HIS A 201 -16.44 13.86 -12.95
N ALA A 202 -15.30 14.51 -12.65
CA ALA A 202 -14.99 15.80 -13.21
C ALA A 202 -14.67 15.76 -14.73
N GLY A 203 -14.46 14.56 -15.28
CA GLY A 203 -14.44 14.29 -16.72
C GLY A 203 -13.33 15.00 -17.48
N ALA A 204 -13.69 15.66 -18.58
CA ALA A 204 -12.77 16.32 -19.50
C ALA A 204 -12.01 17.52 -18.87
N ARG A 205 -12.44 18.00 -17.70
CA ARG A 205 -11.75 19.07 -16.96
C ARG A 205 -10.43 18.61 -16.34
N VAL A 206 -10.24 17.31 -16.17
CA VAL A 206 -9.05 16.71 -15.55
C VAL A 206 -8.02 16.35 -16.63
N PRO A 207 -6.73 16.75 -16.48
CA PRO A 207 -5.68 16.39 -17.43
C PRO A 207 -5.55 14.89 -17.68
N ALA A 208 -5.25 14.48 -18.91
CA ALA A 208 -5.16 13.07 -19.31
C ALA A 208 -4.16 12.26 -18.44
N ARG A 209 -3.04 12.88 -18.02
CA ARG A 209 -2.06 12.24 -17.12
C ARG A 209 -2.61 11.97 -15.73
N ALA A 210 -3.46 12.86 -15.19
CA ALA A 210 -4.12 12.62 -13.91
C ALA A 210 -5.11 11.44 -13.98
N HIS A 211 -5.83 11.28 -15.09
CA HIS A 211 -6.64 10.07 -15.34
C HIS A 211 -5.80 8.79 -15.38
N ALA A 212 -4.55 8.85 -15.87
CA ALA A 212 -3.64 7.70 -15.83
C ALA A 212 -3.24 7.35 -14.39
N VAL A 213 -2.98 8.34 -13.54
CA VAL A 213 -2.69 8.11 -12.10
C VAL A 213 -3.90 7.51 -11.38
N VAL A 214 -5.11 8.04 -11.62
CA VAL A 214 -6.35 7.48 -11.05
C VAL A 214 -6.51 6.00 -11.40
N ALA A 215 -6.36 5.66 -12.68
CA ALA A 215 -6.43 4.28 -13.14
C ALA A 215 -5.32 3.40 -12.56
N ALA A 216 -4.12 3.95 -12.34
CA ALA A 216 -2.99 3.24 -11.79
C ALA A 216 -3.16 2.92 -10.29
N ILE A 217 -3.67 3.87 -9.49
CA ILE A 217 -4.01 3.63 -8.08
C ILE A 217 -5.12 2.56 -7.98
N ALA A 218 -6.14 2.64 -8.84
CA ALA A 218 -7.20 1.62 -8.91
C ALA A 218 -6.64 0.24 -9.33
N ALA A 219 -5.69 0.19 -10.27
CA ALA A 219 -5.01 -1.05 -10.64
C ALA A 219 -4.24 -1.63 -9.44
N PHE A 220 -3.47 -0.82 -8.74
CA PHE A 220 -2.74 -1.24 -7.54
C PHE A 220 -3.68 -1.82 -6.47
N ALA A 221 -4.81 -1.16 -6.20
CA ALA A 221 -5.82 -1.66 -5.27
C ALA A 221 -6.43 -3.01 -5.74
N ALA A 222 -6.68 -3.18 -7.05
CA ALA A 222 -7.15 -4.46 -7.60
C ALA A 222 -6.12 -5.59 -7.41
N ALA A 223 -4.83 -5.30 -7.66
CA ALA A 223 -3.75 -6.23 -7.39
C ALA A 223 -3.65 -6.59 -5.90
N GLY A 224 -3.84 -5.62 -5.00
CA GLY A 224 -3.91 -5.83 -3.56
C GLY A 224 -4.92 -6.89 -3.15
N ARG A 225 -6.11 -6.87 -3.78
CA ARG A 225 -7.20 -7.85 -3.61
C ARG A 225 -7.03 -9.15 -4.42
N ALA A 226 -5.88 -9.35 -5.07
CA ALA A 226 -5.62 -10.44 -6.00
C ALA A 226 -6.61 -10.53 -7.20
N ASP A 227 -7.27 -9.42 -7.56
CA ASP A 227 -8.11 -9.32 -8.75
C ASP A 227 -7.25 -9.11 -10.01
N ARG A 228 -6.80 -10.23 -10.57
CA ARG A 228 -5.92 -10.25 -11.74
C ARG A 228 -6.57 -9.66 -12.99
N ILE A 229 -7.87 -9.93 -13.22
CA ILE A 229 -8.58 -9.48 -14.43
C ILE A 229 -8.77 -7.96 -14.36
N GLY A 230 -9.24 -7.44 -13.23
CA GLY A 230 -9.38 -6.01 -13.00
C GLY A 230 -8.05 -5.28 -13.09
N PHE A 231 -6.99 -5.86 -12.51
CA PHE A 231 -5.63 -5.34 -12.62
C PHE A 231 -5.16 -5.25 -14.08
N GLU A 232 -5.19 -6.35 -14.83
CA GLU A 232 -4.66 -6.41 -16.20
C GLU A 232 -5.39 -5.43 -17.14
N ARG A 233 -6.71 -5.27 -16.98
CA ARG A 233 -7.50 -4.29 -17.73
C ARG A 233 -7.06 -2.86 -17.45
N LEU A 234 -6.94 -2.48 -16.18
CA LEU A 234 -6.58 -1.12 -15.77
C LEU A 234 -5.11 -0.81 -16.10
N ALA A 235 -4.19 -1.70 -15.73
CA ALA A 235 -2.77 -1.57 -15.99
C ALA A 235 -2.47 -1.48 -17.49
N GLY A 236 -3.14 -2.28 -18.33
CA GLY A 236 -3.00 -2.19 -19.78
C GLY A 236 -3.40 -0.82 -20.34
N GLY A 237 -4.42 -0.18 -19.77
CA GLY A 237 -4.81 1.19 -20.11
C GLY A 237 -3.76 2.22 -19.72
N VAL A 238 -3.21 2.11 -18.50
CA VAL A 238 -2.15 3.00 -18.00
C VAL A 238 -0.89 2.89 -18.87
N LEU A 239 -0.41 1.68 -19.14
CA LEU A 239 0.82 1.45 -19.90
C LEU A 239 0.71 1.93 -21.36
N ARG A 240 -0.47 1.86 -21.98
CA ARG A 240 -0.68 2.44 -23.32
C ARG A 240 -0.60 3.96 -23.32
N ARG A 241 -1.15 4.62 -22.30
CA ARG A 241 -1.16 6.10 -22.20
C ARG A 241 0.18 6.69 -21.82
N THR A 242 0.98 5.96 -21.05
CA THR A 242 2.26 6.42 -20.49
C THR A 242 3.47 6.03 -21.35
N ARG A 243 3.27 5.28 -22.44
CA ARG A 243 4.36 4.79 -23.29
C ARG A 243 5.13 5.95 -23.91
N GLY A 244 6.39 6.09 -23.54
CA GLY A 244 7.27 7.17 -24.03
C GLY A 244 6.98 8.54 -23.42
N ASP A 245 6.01 8.65 -22.51
CA ASP A 245 5.66 9.90 -21.84
C ASP A 245 6.49 10.07 -20.57
N VAL A 246 7.67 10.67 -20.69
CA VAL A 246 8.55 10.95 -19.55
C VAL A 246 8.02 12.19 -18.82
N ASN A 247 7.11 11.94 -17.87
CA ASN A 247 6.50 12.93 -17.00
C ASN A 247 6.32 12.35 -15.59
N TYR A 248 6.45 13.17 -14.54
CA TYR A 248 6.35 12.73 -13.14
C TYR A 248 5.07 11.92 -12.85
N LEU A 249 3.92 12.35 -13.37
CA LEU A 249 2.66 11.62 -13.17
C LEU A 249 2.65 10.27 -13.89
N SER A 250 3.24 10.20 -15.08
CA SER A 250 3.31 8.99 -15.91
C SER A 250 4.31 7.98 -15.36
N VAL A 251 5.47 8.45 -14.88
CA VAL A 251 6.44 7.65 -14.13
C VAL A 251 5.77 7.09 -12.86
N GLY A 252 5.16 7.95 -12.04
CA GLY A 252 4.45 7.52 -10.83
C GLY A 252 3.33 6.51 -11.11
N ALA A 253 2.54 6.71 -12.17
CA ALA A 253 1.51 5.76 -12.60
C ALA A 253 2.11 4.38 -12.95
N CYS A 254 3.28 4.36 -13.60
CA CYS A 254 3.98 3.11 -13.89
C CYS A 254 4.54 2.43 -12.64
N PHE A 255 4.95 3.18 -11.61
CA PHE A 255 5.34 2.61 -10.32
C PHE A 255 4.18 1.85 -9.65
N TYR A 256 2.96 2.39 -9.63
CA TYR A 256 1.79 1.65 -9.15
C TYR A 256 1.51 0.37 -9.93
N VAL A 257 1.62 0.43 -11.25
CA VAL A 257 1.46 -0.75 -12.10
C VAL A 257 2.54 -1.79 -11.78
N ALA A 258 3.80 -1.37 -11.65
CA ALA A 258 4.90 -2.25 -11.28
C ALA A 258 4.71 -2.87 -9.88
N TRP A 259 4.25 -2.10 -8.89
CA TRP A 259 3.93 -2.64 -7.57
C TRP A 259 2.75 -3.61 -7.60
N GLY A 260 1.72 -3.34 -8.41
CA GLY A 260 0.62 -4.28 -8.63
C GLY A 260 1.10 -5.57 -9.31
N MET A 261 2.00 -5.47 -10.30
CA MET A 261 2.66 -6.61 -10.91
C MET A 261 3.46 -7.41 -9.86
N ARG A 262 4.24 -6.74 -9.01
CA ARG A 262 5.00 -7.36 -7.90
C ARG A 262 4.07 -8.10 -6.94
N ALA A 263 2.97 -7.47 -6.52
CA ALA A 263 1.97 -8.09 -5.63
C ALA A 263 1.36 -9.37 -6.25
N LEU A 264 1.23 -9.42 -7.57
CA LEU A 264 0.74 -10.57 -8.33
C LEU A 264 1.86 -11.56 -8.75
N GLY A 265 3.11 -11.34 -8.32
CA GLY A 265 4.25 -12.21 -8.62
C GLY A 265 4.79 -12.08 -10.05
N GLN A 266 4.56 -10.94 -10.72
CA GLN A 266 5.02 -10.66 -12.08
C GLN A 266 6.31 -9.81 -12.06
N LEU A 267 7.34 -10.25 -11.33
CA LEU A 267 8.55 -9.46 -11.05
C LEU A 267 9.27 -9.00 -12.33
N GLN A 268 9.45 -9.88 -13.31
CA GLN A 268 10.12 -9.53 -14.57
C GLN A 268 9.38 -8.43 -15.36
N ARG A 269 8.04 -8.51 -15.40
CA ARG A 269 7.23 -7.49 -16.07
C ARG A 269 7.30 -6.16 -15.32
N ALA A 270 7.26 -6.21 -13.99
CA ALA A 270 7.38 -5.04 -13.14
C ALA A 270 8.73 -4.33 -13.37
N ALA A 271 9.83 -5.10 -13.37
CA ALA A 271 11.17 -4.60 -13.62
C ALA A 271 11.29 -3.95 -15.01
N GLY A 272 10.76 -4.62 -16.05
CA GLY A 272 10.74 -4.08 -17.41
C GLY A 272 9.97 -2.76 -17.55
N VAL A 273 8.84 -2.62 -16.85
CA VAL A 273 8.06 -1.36 -16.82
C VAL A 273 8.87 -0.24 -16.18
N LEU A 274 9.48 -0.50 -15.01
CA LEU A 274 10.27 0.52 -14.30
C LEU A 274 11.48 0.98 -15.11
N VAL A 275 12.28 0.05 -15.64
CA VAL A 275 13.47 0.40 -16.44
C VAL A 275 13.07 1.19 -17.69
N ALA A 276 11.98 0.82 -18.36
CA ALA A 276 11.55 1.48 -19.59
C ALA A 276 11.13 2.95 -19.38
N ILE A 277 10.46 3.26 -18.26
CA ILE A 277 9.94 4.61 -18.01
C ILE A 277 10.90 5.46 -17.17
N ALA A 278 11.52 4.88 -16.15
CA ALA A 278 12.30 5.57 -15.13
C ALA A 278 13.81 5.59 -15.43
N GLY A 279 14.27 4.79 -16.39
CA GLY A 279 15.69 4.59 -16.70
C GLY A 279 16.27 3.36 -15.98
N ALA A 280 17.45 2.91 -16.42
CA ALA A 280 18.11 1.75 -15.83
C ALA A 280 18.54 1.98 -14.38
N ASP A 281 18.74 3.25 -14.02
CA ASP A 281 19.15 3.67 -12.69
C ASP A 281 18.00 4.32 -11.92
N LEU A 282 16.79 4.28 -12.50
CA LEU A 282 15.58 4.91 -11.96
C LEU A 282 15.76 6.43 -11.76
N GLU A 283 16.68 7.04 -12.49
CA GLU A 283 17.09 8.42 -12.35
C GLU A 283 15.98 9.44 -12.64
N ARG A 284 14.91 9.01 -13.33
CA ARG A 284 13.70 9.81 -13.59
C ARG A 284 12.64 9.68 -12.49
N SER A 285 13.01 9.15 -11.32
CA SER A 285 12.15 9.02 -10.15
C SER A 285 12.79 9.65 -8.92
N LYS A 286 11.96 10.04 -7.95
CA LYS A 286 12.43 10.62 -6.68
C LYS A 286 13.13 9.57 -5.82
N LEU A 287 13.95 10.02 -4.88
CA LEU A 287 14.78 9.18 -4.02
C LEU A 287 14.03 8.00 -3.38
N TRP A 288 12.83 8.27 -2.84
CA TRP A 288 11.96 7.23 -2.31
C TRP A 288 11.70 6.15 -3.37
N ASP A 289 11.19 6.53 -4.54
CA ASP A 289 10.81 5.59 -5.60
C ASP A 289 12.02 4.81 -6.15
N GLN A 290 13.21 5.43 -6.16
CA GLN A 290 14.46 4.74 -6.50
C GLN A 290 14.76 3.58 -5.55
N ALA A 291 14.64 3.80 -4.23
CA ALA A 291 14.91 2.75 -3.25
C ALA A 291 13.97 1.54 -3.42
N PHE A 292 12.67 1.81 -3.58
CA PHE A 292 11.66 0.76 -3.79
C PHE A 292 11.79 0.07 -5.15
N GLY A 293 12.11 0.83 -6.20
CA GLY A 293 12.33 0.26 -7.52
C GLY A 293 13.58 -0.61 -7.56
N LEU A 294 14.69 -0.20 -6.92
CA LEU A 294 15.90 -1.01 -6.81
C LEU A 294 15.64 -2.31 -6.05
N GLU A 295 14.90 -2.26 -4.94
CA GLU A 295 14.47 -3.47 -4.20
C GLU A 295 13.75 -4.45 -5.15
N LEU A 296 12.84 -3.97 -5.99
CA LEU A 296 12.13 -4.77 -6.98
C LEU A 296 13.06 -5.34 -8.07
N LEU A 297 13.98 -4.52 -8.59
CA LEU A 297 14.96 -4.96 -9.60
C LEU A 297 15.88 -6.06 -9.05
N ILE A 298 16.27 -5.96 -7.78
CA ILE A 298 17.07 -6.96 -7.07
C ILE A 298 16.30 -8.28 -6.94
N GLU A 299 15.04 -8.23 -6.51
CA GLU A 299 14.18 -9.42 -6.48
C GLU A 299 14.04 -10.08 -7.86
N ALA A 300 13.87 -9.27 -8.92
CA ALA A 300 13.79 -9.78 -10.29
C ALA A 300 15.11 -10.39 -10.79
N SER A 301 16.27 -9.87 -10.39
CA SER A 301 17.57 -10.48 -10.68
C SER A 301 17.73 -11.84 -9.99
N LEU A 302 17.39 -11.90 -8.69
CA LEU A 302 17.48 -13.13 -7.90
C LEU A 302 16.51 -14.21 -8.36
N GLU A 303 15.30 -13.85 -8.79
CA GLU A 303 14.33 -14.80 -9.37
C GLU A 303 14.88 -15.53 -10.61
N ARG A 304 15.80 -14.90 -11.35
CA ARG A 304 16.50 -15.50 -12.50
C ARG A 304 17.79 -16.22 -12.14
N GLY A 305 18.17 -16.24 -10.85
CA GLY A 305 19.44 -16.78 -10.38
C GLY A 305 20.65 -15.88 -10.64
N ASP A 306 20.45 -14.60 -10.95
CA ASP A 306 21.53 -13.65 -11.23
C ASP A 306 21.96 -12.89 -9.97
N LEU A 307 22.70 -13.59 -9.09
CA LEU A 307 23.23 -13.02 -7.85
C LEU A 307 24.25 -11.91 -8.09
N ALA A 308 25.00 -11.96 -9.20
CA ALA A 308 26.01 -10.96 -9.52
C ALA A 308 25.36 -9.60 -9.81
N SER A 309 24.31 -9.57 -10.64
CA SER A 309 23.52 -8.35 -10.88
C SER A 309 22.86 -7.84 -9.61
N ALA A 310 22.31 -8.74 -8.79
CA ALA A 310 21.69 -8.36 -7.51
C ALA A 310 22.69 -7.67 -6.57
N LYS A 311 23.91 -8.19 -6.42
CA LYS A 311 24.99 -7.57 -5.63
C LYS A 311 25.39 -6.20 -6.18
N SER A 312 25.51 -6.06 -7.50
CA SER A 312 25.81 -4.78 -8.15
C SER A 312 24.72 -3.73 -7.88
N GLN A 313 23.45 -4.13 -7.97
CA GLN A 313 22.30 -3.27 -7.68
C GLN A 313 22.24 -2.85 -6.20
N VAL A 314 22.56 -3.74 -5.25
CA VAL A 314 22.68 -3.39 -3.83
C VAL A 314 23.79 -2.36 -3.60
N ALA A 315 24.98 -2.58 -4.17
CA ALA A 315 26.10 -1.64 -4.03
C ALA A 315 25.73 -0.22 -4.53
N ARG A 316 24.95 -0.14 -5.61
CA ARG A 316 24.41 1.12 -6.12
C ARG A 316 23.37 1.74 -5.19
N ALA A 317 22.54 0.94 -4.52
CA ALA A 317 21.53 1.39 -3.57
C ALA A 317 22.13 1.88 -2.23
N ALA A 318 23.34 1.46 -1.87
CA ALA A 318 23.96 1.72 -0.57
C ALA A 318 23.97 3.20 -0.16
N HIS A 319 24.19 4.11 -1.11
CA HIS A 319 24.17 5.54 -0.83
C HIS A 319 22.81 6.07 -0.35
N LEU A 320 21.72 5.35 -0.64
CA LEU A 320 20.36 5.69 -0.24
C LEU A 320 20.09 5.35 1.24
N ALA A 321 20.88 4.46 1.85
CA ALA A 321 20.68 4.02 3.24
C ALA A 321 20.76 5.17 4.27
N ARG A 322 21.45 6.27 3.92
CA ARG A 322 21.54 7.46 4.77
C ARG A 322 20.22 8.23 4.89
N PHE A 323 19.27 8.01 4.00
CA PHE A 323 17.98 8.68 4.03
C PHE A 323 16.97 7.81 4.78
N PRO A 324 16.37 8.30 5.88
CA PRO A 324 15.46 7.50 6.72
C PRO A 324 14.35 6.81 5.90
N VAL A 325 13.89 7.52 4.89
CA VAL A 325 12.81 7.14 3.99
C VAL A 325 13.14 5.94 3.07
N ALA A 326 14.42 5.74 2.77
CA ALA A 326 14.92 4.70 1.89
C ALA A 326 15.64 3.58 2.64
N ALA A 327 16.11 3.87 3.86
CA ALA A 327 16.91 2.97 4.68
C ALA A 327 16.28 1.59 4.87
N ALA A 328 14.96 1.53 5.12
CA ALA A 328 14.26 0.26 5.29
C ALA A 328 14.29 -0.60 4.01
N SER A 329 14.04 0.01 2.84
CA SER A 329 14.07 -0.67 1.54
C SER A 329 15.47 -1.17 1.18
N VAL A 330 16.50 -0.37 1.47
CA VAL A 330 17.90 -0.79 1.28
C VAL A 330 18.24 -1.96 2.19
N ALA A 331 17.89 -1.89 3.48
CA ALA A 331 18.12 -2.98 4.43
C ALA A 331 17.38 -4.27 4.05
N ARG A 332 16.15 -4.20 3.54
CA ARG A 332 15.44 -5.38 2.99
C ARG A 332 16.17 -5.94 1.77
N ALA A 333 16.61 -5.10 0.85
CA ALA A 333 17.31 -5.53 -0.35
C ALA A 333 18.65 -6.22 -0.02
N GLU A 334 19.43 -5.62 0.89
CA GLU A 334 20.66 -6.21 1.43
C GLU A 334 20.39 -7.55 2.12
N SER A 335 19.32 -7.63 2.92
CA SER A 335 18.91 -8.87 3.59
C SER A 335 18.61 -9.99 2.59
N ILE A 336 17.84 -9.71 1.54
CA ILE A 336 17.47 -10.70 0.51
C ILE A 336 18.73 -11.20 -0.24
N VAL A 337 19.66 -10.29 -0.56
CA VAL A 337 20.93 -10.66 -1.21
C VAL A 337 21.83 -11.45 -0.27
N ALA A 338 21.96 -11.04 0.99
CA ALA A 338 22.73 -11.77 2.00
C ALA A 338 22.21 -13.20 2.19
N ALA A 339 20.89 -13.38 2.26
CA ALA A 339 20.26 -14.70 2.33
C ALA A 339 20.58 -15.55 1.09
N SER A 340 20.51 -14.95 -0.10
CA SER A 340 20.80 -15.63 -1.37
C SER A 340 22.29 -15.99 -1.54
N ASP A 341 23.17 -15.30 -0.82
CA ASP A 341 24.62 -15.53 -0.80
C ASP A 341 25.06 -16.45 0.35
N GLY A 342 24.13 -16.92 1.18
CA GLY A 342 24.40 -17.82 2.32
C GLY A 342 24.78 -17.12 3.63
N HIS A 343 24.80 -15.78 3.67
CA HIS A 343 25.09 -14.98 4.86
C HIS A 343 23.83 -14.81 5.75
N ARG A 344 23.44 -15.90 6.43
CA ARG A 344 22.17 -15.99 7.18
C ARG A 344 22.06 -15.00 8.35
N ASP A 345 23.11 -14.84 9.14
CA ASP A 345 23.11 -13.92 10.29
C ASP A 345 22.97 -12.45 9.86
N ASP A 346 23.66 -12.07 8.78
CA ASP A 346 23.55 -10.74 8.18
C ASP A 346 22.13 -10.53 7.64
N ALA A 347 21.60 -11.51 6.90
CA ALA A 347 20.25 -11.46 6.37
C ALA A 347 19.20 -11.25 7.47
N ARG A 348 19.31 -12.00 8.57
CA ARG A 348 18.43 -11.86 9.74
C ARG A 348 18.55 -10.46 10.36
N THR A 349 19.77 -9.98 10.57
CA THR A 349 20.05 -8.68 11.21
C THR A 349 19.47 -7.53 10.40
N LEU A 350 19.70 -7.56 9.08
CA LEU A 350 19.20 -6.56 8.13
C LEU A 350 17.68 -6.58 8.02
N ALA A 351 17.05 -7.76 8.02
CA ALA A 351 15.59 -7.88 7.99
C ALA A 351 14.94 -7.26 9.24
N LEU A 352 15.50 -7.53 10.43
CA LEU A 352 15.03 -6.94 11.69
C LEU A 352 15.27 -5.43 11.74
N ALA A 353 16.38 -4.94 11.18
CA ALA A 353 16.64 -3.51 11.07
C ALA A 353 15.61 -2.82 10.18
N ALA A 354 15.28 -3.42 9.02
CA ALA A 354 14.25 -2.89 8.14
C ALA A 354 12.88 -2.81 8.83
N ILE A 355 12.45 -3.87 9.54
CA ILE A 355 11.18 -3.89 10.28
C ILE A 355 11.11 -2.72 11.25
N ARG A 356 12.15 -2.50 12.06
CA ARG A 356 12.17 -1.39 13.04
C ARG A 356 12.10 -0.01 12.38
N LEU A 357 12.74 0.15 11.22
CA LEU A 357 12.69 1.41 10.45
C LEU A 357 11.28 1.66 9.91
N ASP A 358 10.63 0.64 9.34
CA ASP A 358 9.25 0.76 8.83
C ASP A 358 8.22 0.99 9.96
N GLU A 359 8.42 0.35 11.12
CA GLU A 359 7.59 0.55 12.33
C GLU A 359 7.69 1.99 12.82
N GLY A 360 8.91 2.54 12.91
CA GLY A 360 9.15 3.94 13.27
C GLY A 360 8.53 4.94 12.28
N ALA A 361 8.37 4.53 11.01
CA ALA A 361 7.72 5.32 9.97
C ALA A 361 6.19 5.12 9.89
N GLY A 362 5.62 4.15 10.62
CA GLY A 362 4.20 3.80 10.52
C GLY A 362 3.80 3.15 9.19
N ALA A 363 4.74 2.52 8.48
CA ALA A 363 4.52 1.94 7.15
C ALA A 363 4.05 0.47 7.24
N HIS A 364 2.83 0.23 7.74
CA HIS A 364 2.29 -1.13 8.03
C HIS A 364 2.48 -2.16 6.90
N THR A 365 2.22 -1.77 5.65
CA THR A 365 2.41 -2.65 4.48
C THR A 365 3.87 -3.08 4.30
N GLU A 366 4.82 -2.18 4.57
CA GLU A 366 6.25 -2.46 4.46
C GLU A 366 6.79 -3.22 5.68
N VAL A 367 6.22 -3.02 6.87
CA VAL A 367 6.47 -3.88 8.04
C VAL A 367 6.15 -5.34 7.72
N MET A 368 4.98 -5.63 7.15
CA MET A 368 4.62 -6.98 6.70
C MET A 368 5.61 -7.54 5.68
N ARG A 369 6.12 -6.71 4.77
CA ARG A 369 7.18 -7.10 3.82
C ARG A 369 8.48 -7.45 4.54
N GLY A 370 8.92 -6.62 5.48
CA GLY A 370 10.09 -6.88 6.33
C GLY A 370 9.95 -8.22 7.08
N LYS A 371 8.77 -8.49 7.65
CA LYS A 371 8.46 -9.77 8.30
C LYS A 371 8.54 -10.96 7.32
N LEU A 372 8.07 -10.81 6.07
CA LEU A 372 8.21 -11.85 5.04
C LEU A 372 9.69 -12.13 4.71
N VAL A 373 10.52 -11.10 4.63
CA VAL A 373 11.97 -11.22 4.40
C VAL A 373 12.63 -11.89 5.61
N HIS A 374 12.30 -11.47 6.83
CA HIS A 374 12.82 -12.06 8.06
C HIS A 374 12.46 -13.54 8.18
N ALA A 375 11.20 -13.91 7.88
CA ALA A 375 10.76 -15.30 7.89
C ALA A 375 11.56 -16.16 6.90
N ALA A 376 11.93 -15.60 5.74
CA ALA A 376 12.78 -16.31 4.78
C ALA A 376 14.21 -16.48 5.29
N ALA A 377 14.77 -15.46 5.96
CA ALA A 377 16.13 -15.49 6.49
C ALA A 377 16.33 -16.52 7.62
N ILE A 378 15.27 -16.87 8.37
CA ILE A 378 15.34 -17.83 9.49
C ILE A 378 14.70 -19.18 9.17
N ALA A 379 14.17 -19.38 7.96
CA ALA A 379 13.36 -20.55 7.62
C ALA A 379 14.09 -21.89 7.84
N ASP A 380 15.40 -21.93 7.56
CA ASP A 380 16.21 -23.14 7.69
C ASP A 380 16.69 -23.37 9.14
N ASP A 381 16.91 -22.30 9.91
CA ASP A 381 17.49 -22.37 11.25
C ASP A 381 16.41 -22.49 12.35
N ASP A 382 15.27 -21.81 12.17
CA ASP A 382 14.13 -21.81 13.08
C ASP A 382 12.80 -21.82 12.28
N PRO A 383 12.44 -22.98 11.69
CA PRO A 383 11.22 -23.11 10.88
C PRO A 383 9.94 -22.82 11.69
N ALA A 384 9.94 -23.07 13.00
CA ALA A 384 8.78 -22.80 13.84
C ALA A 384 8.53 -21.29 13.98
N SER A 385 9.58 -20.50 14.25
CA SER A 385 9.44 -19.03 14.29
C SER A 385 9.14 -18.44 12.91
N ALA A 386 9.74 -18.96 11.84
CA ALA A 386 9.38 -18.55 10.47
C ALA A 386 7.89 -18.80 10.19
N ALA A 387 7.36 -19.96 10.58
CA ALA A 387 5.97 -20.33 10.39
C ALA A 387 5.00 -19.40 11.16
N ARG A 388 5.32 -19.07 12.42
CA ARG A 388 4.55 -18.10 13.22
C ARG A 388 4.55 -16.71 12.59
N LEU A 389 5.72 -16.23 12.17
CA LEU A 389 5.82 -14.91 11.55
C LEU A 389 5.03 -14.82 10.25
N LEU A 390 5.02 -15.89 9.45
CA LEU A 390 4.16 -15.96 8.25
C LEU A 390 2.67 -15.93 8.61
N ALA A 391 2.27 -16.51 9.75
CA ALA A 391 0.90 -16.46 10.25
C ALA A 391 0.48 -15.08 10.73
N GLU A 392 1.35 -14.40 11.47
CA GLU A 392 1.15 -13.01 11.84
C GLU A 392 0.96 -12.12 10.61
N VAL A 393 1.84 -12.24 9.60
CA VAL A 393 1.70 -11.49 8.35
C VAL A 393 0.39 -11.81 7.64
N ALA A 394 -0.02 -13.08 7.59
CA ALA A 394 -1.27 -13.46 6.96
C ALA A 394 -2.49 -12.86 7.71
N ALA A 395 -2.49 -12.87 9.04
CA ALA A 395 -3.57 -12.31 9.86
C ALA A 395 -3.65 -10.79 9.71
N GLU A 396 -2.51 -10.12 9.78
CA GLU A 396 -2.41 -8.69 9.57
C GLU A 396 -2.89 -8.31 8.16
N ALA A 397 -2.41 -9.01 7.12
CA ALA A 397 -2.83 -8.76 5.74
C ALA A 397 -4.33 -8.98 5.53
N ASP A 398 -4.93 -9.99 6.17
CA ASP A 398 -6.38 -10.24 6.09
C ASP A 398 -7.18 -9.09 6.73
N ALA A 399 -6.75 -8.59 7.89
CA ALA A 399 -7.37 -7.46 8.59
C ALA A 399 -7.36 -6.16 7.76
N TYR A 400 -6.33 -5.96 6.94
CA TYR A 400 -6.22 -4.81 6.02
C TYR A 400 -6.79 -5.07 4.60
N GLY A 401 -7.33 -6.27 4.34
CA GLY A 401 -7.83 -6.65 3.00
C GLY A 401 -6.75 -6.80 1.91
N LEU A 402 -5.49 -7.03 2.30
CA LEU A 402 -4.33 -7.19 1.43
C LEU A 402 -4.14 -8.67 1.02
N GLU A 403 -5.10 -9.21 0.29
CA GLU A 403 -5.14 -10.62 -0.14
C GLU A 403 -3.84 -11.08 -0.85
N SER A 404 -3.22 -10.21 -1.65
CA SER A 404 -1.94 -10.51 -2.33
C SER A 404 -0.80 -10.84 -1.35
N VAL A 405 -0.65 -10.07 -0.26
CA VAL A 405 0.35 -10.28 0.78
C VAL A 405 0.03 -11.55 1.56
N ARG A 406 -1.24 -11.74 1.95
CA ARG A 406 -1.71 -12.94 2.63
C ARG A 406 -1.42 -14.21 1.82
N LEU A 407 -1.64 -14.17 0.51
CA LEU A 407 -1.35 -15.29 -0.40
C LEU A 407 0.16 -15.59 -0.52
N VAL A 408 1.03 -14.58 -0.42
CA VAL A 408 2.49 -14.79 -0.36
C VAL A 408 2.86 -15.48 0.94
N ALA A 409 2.38 -14.96 2.09
CA ALA A 409 2.64 -15.55 3.40
C ALA A 409 2.18 -17.01 3.47
N ALA A 410 0.94 -17.29 3.07
CA ALA A 410 0.38 -18.64 3.09
C ALA A 410 1.10 -19.60 2.12
N ARG A 411 1.58 -19.13 0.97
CA ARG A 411 2.40 -19.96 0.06
C ARG A 411 3.76 -20.30 0.65
N ARG A 412 4.46 -19.33 1.24
CA ARG A 412 5.74 -19.56 1.91
C ARG A 412 5.57 -20.52 3.09
N TRP A 413 4.50 -20.35 3.87
CA TRP A 413 4.18 -21.22 4.99
C TRP A 413 3.94 -22.66 4.54
N ARG A 414 3.16 -22.88 3.47
CA ARG A 414 2.94 -24.23 2.92
C ARG A 414 4.21 -24.87 2.38
N ARG A 415 5.11 -24.07 1.76
CA ARG A 415 6.41 -24.58 1.30
C ARG A 415 7.23 -25.07 2.49
N LEU A 416 7.26 -24.29 3.58
CA LEU A 416 7.94 -24.64 4.81
C LEU A 416 7.34 -25.90 5.47
N ARG A 417 6.00 -26.00 5.54
CA ARG A 417 5.33 -27.24 6.01
C ARG A 417 5.67 -28.46 5.15
N GLY A 418 5.88 -28.26 3.85
CA GLY A 418 6.29 -29.34 2.94
C GLY A 418 7.63 -29.99 3.34
N THR A 419 8.54 -29.22 3.96
CA THR A 419 9.80 -29.74 4.51
C THR A 419 9.72 -30.03 6.01
N HIS A 420 8.74 -29.45 6.71
CA HIS A 420 8.50 -29.59 8.16
C HIS A 420 7.02 -29.96 8.43
N PRO A 421 6.61 -31.22 8.23
CA PRO A 421 5.20 -31.64 8.34
C PRO A 421 4.58 -31.46 9.73
N GLU A 422 5.41 -31.36 10.77
CA GLU A 422 5.03 -31.10 12.15
C GLU A 422 4.44 -29.69 12.37
N LEU A 423 4.65 -28.77 11.44
CA LEU A 423 4.11 -27.42 11.53
C LEU A 423 2.59 -27.43 11.35
N ALA A 424 1.90 -27.00 12.40
CA ALA A 424 0.47 -26.68 12.38
C ALA A 424 0.27 -25.19 12.07
N GLY A 425 -0.82 -24.87 11.40
CA GLY A 425 -1.19 -23.51 10.99
C GLY A 425 -2.59 -23.14 11.48
N GLU A 426 -2.91 -21.86 11.33
CA GLU A 426 -4.24 -21.34 11.64
C GLU A 426 -5.13 -21.27 10.39
N ILE A 427 -6.41 -20.94 10.57
CA ILE A 427 -7.36 -20.78 9.46
C ILE A 427 -6.91 -19.71 8.46
N VAL A 428 -6.16 -18.71 8.93
CA VAL A 428 -5.62 -17.66 8.08
C VAL A 428 -4.68 -18.19 6.97
N MET A 429 -4.10 -19.39 7.17
CA MET A 429 -3.25 -20.08 6.19
C MET A 429 -4.00 -20.74 5.04
N LEU A 430 -5.34 -20.81 5.13
CA LEU A 430 -6.13 -21.43 4.08
C LEU A 430 -6.03 -20.67 2.76
N THR A 431 -5.97 -21.40 1.66
CA THR A 431 -6.09 -20.82 0.30
C THR A 431 -7.46 -20.18 0.12
N ALA A 432 -7.60 -19.28 -0.87
CA ALA A 432 -8.89 -18.72 -1.25
C ALA A 432 -9.94 -19.82 -1.52
N ARG A 433 -9.52 -20.91 -2.19
CA ARG A 433 -10.39 -22.06 -2.47
C ARG A 433 -10.78 -22.83 -1.21
N GLN A 434 -9.83 -23.08 -0.31
CA GLN A 434 -10.11 -23.71 0.98
C GLN A 434 -11.05 -22.86 1.84
N ARG A 435 -10.92 -21.53 1.82
CA ARG A 435 -11.87 -20.64 2.51
C ARG A 435 -13.27 -20.71 1.92
N GLN A 436 -13.42 -20.75 0.59
CA GLN A 436 -14.74 -20.95 -0.06
C GLN A 436 -15.38 -22.27 0.36
N ILE A 437 -14.62 -23.37 0.32
CA ILE A 437 -15.08 -24.69 0.77
C ILE A 437 -15.40 -24.67 2.26
N GLY A 438 -14.55 -24.03 3.06
CA GLY A 438 -14.67 -23.86 4.49
C GLY A 438 -15.91 -23.08 4.90
N ALA A 439 -16.24 -22.00 4.19
CA ALA A 439 -17.44 -21.21 4.40
C ALA A 439 -18.70 -22.05 4.14
N LEU A 440 -18.78 -22.72 2.99
CA LEU A 440 -19.91 -23.61 2.71
C LEU A 440 -19.98 -24.81 3.68
N LEU A 441 -18.83 -25.31 4.14
CA LEU A 441 -18.76 -26.33 5.19
C LEU A 441 -19.33 -25.81 6.52
N ALA A 442 -19.01 -24.57 6.90
CA ALA A 442 -19.53 -23.89 8.09
C ALA A 442 -21.03 -23.60 7.96
N GLU A 443 -21.53 -23.28 6.76
CA GLU A 443 -22.96 -23.20 6.45
C GLU A 443 -23.66 -24.57 6.48
N GLY A 444 -22.89 -25.66 6.57
CA GLY A 444 -23.42 -27.02 6.73
C GLY A 444 -23.63 -27.80 5.45
N HIS A 445 -23.06 -27.35 4.33
CA HIS A 445 -23.20 -28.03 3.05
C HIS A 445 -22.51 -29.41 3.06
N SER A 446 -23.09 -30.35 2.32
CA SER A 446 -22.47 -31.65 2.04
C SER A 446 -21.36 -31.50 1.01
N ASN A 447 -20.42 -32.45 0.93
CA ASN A 447 -19.34 -32.38 -0.07
C ASN A 447 -19.89 -32.29 -1.50
N ARG A 448 -21.04 -32.93 -1.77
CA ARG A 448 -21.73 -32.85 -3.06
C ARG A 448 -22.28 -31.45 -3.32
N ALA A 449 -22.97 -30.84 -2.35
CA ALA A 449 -23.50 -29.49 -2.50
C ALA A 449 -22.39 -28.44 -2.64
N ILE A 450 -21.29 -28.58 -1.91
CA ILE A 450 -20.10 -27.74 -2.07
C ILE A 450 -19.51 -27.90 -3.48
N ALA A 451 -19.40 -29.14 -3.96
CA ALA A 451 -18.88 -29.45 -5.29
C ALA A 451 -19.74 -28.83 -6.39
N GLU A 452 -21.06 -28.95 -6.30
CA GLU A 452 -22.02 -28.31 -7.23
C GLU A 452 -21.90 -26.78 -7.19
N ALA A 453 -21.89 -26.17 -5.99
CA ALA A 453 -21.81 -24.71 -5.84
C ALA A 453 -20.49 -24.10 -6.36
N LEU A 454 -19.39 -24.85 -6.25
CA LEU A 454 -18.05 -24.37 -6.61
C LEU A 454 -17.55 -24.93 -7.95
N PHE A 455 -18.37 -25.68 -8.69
CA PHE A 455 -17.99 -26.36 -9.93
C PHE A 455 -16.73 -27.24 -9.77
N LEU A 456 -16.74 -28.11 -8.75
CA LEU A 456 -15.66 -29.05 -8.42
C LEU A 456 -16.18 -30.50 -8.45
N SER A 457 -15.25 -31.47 -8.38
CA SER A 457 -15.63 -32.85 -8.05
C SER A 457 -15.79 -33.03 -6.53
N PRO A 458 -16.69 -33.92 -6.05
CA PRO A 458 -16.79 -34.25 -4.63
C PRO A 458 -15.47 -34.76 -4.03
N ARG A 459 -14.64 -35.45 -4.84
CA ARG A 459 -13.30 -35.93 -4.42
C ARG A 459 -12.33 -34.77 -4.19
N THR A 460 -12.39 -33.73 -5.03
CA THR A 460 -11.60 -32.51 -4.86
C THR A 460 -11.99 -31.77 -3.58
N VAL A 461 -13.29 -31.66 -3.30
CA VAL A 461 -13.78 -31.07 -2.03
C VAL A 461 -13.29 -31.88 -0.82
N GLN A 462 -13.39 -33.21 -0.88
CA GLN A 462 -12.89 -34.08 0.19
C GLN A 462 -11.39 -33.90 0.43
N ALA A 463 -10.58 -33.87 -0.64
CA ALA A 463 -9.14 -33.65 -0.53
C ALA A 463 -8.81 -32.29 0.12
N HIS A 464 -9.51 -31.23 -0.27
CA HIS A 464 -9.35 -29.92 0.37
C HIS A 464 -9.74 -29.93 1.85
N ILE A 465 -10.84 -30.61 2.22
CA ILE A 465 -11.24 -30.74 3.63
C ILE A 465 -10.18 -31.50 4.43
N SER A 466 -9.64 -32.60 3.90
CA SER A 466 -8.54 -33.33 4.55
C SER A 466 -7.32 -32.45 4.78
N ASP A 467 -6.87 -31.71 3.76
CA ASP A 467 -5.75 -30.78 3.88
C ASP A 467 -6.05 -29.66 4.90
N MET A 468 -7.27 -29.14 4.95
CA MET A 468 -7.67 -28.15 5.96
C MET A 468 -7.64 -28.71 7.38
N LEU A 469 -8.04 -29.98 7.59
CA LEU A 469 -7.95 -30.62 8.89
C LEU A 469 -6.51 -30.73 9.37
N GLU A 470 -5.61 -31.12 8.46
CA GLU A 470 -4.18 -31.20 8.75
C GLU A 470 -3.56 -29.83 9.04
N ILE A 471 -3.80 -28.85 8.16
CA ILE A 471 -3.27 -27.48 8.32
C ILE A 471 -3.73 -26.92 9.66
N THR A 472 -5.01 -27.04 9.97
CA THR A 472 -5.56 -26.42 11.17
C THR A 472 -5.29 -27.27 12.43
N GLY A 473 -5.02 -28.57 12.30
CA GLY A 473 -5.04 -29.50 13.43
C GLY A 473 -6.45 -29.82 13.94
N ALA A 474 -7.49 -29.48 13.17
CA ALA A 474 -8.86 -29.83 13.53
C ALA A 474 -9.06 -31.34 13.44
N ARG A 475 -9.53 -31.96 14.52
CA ARG A 475 -9.71 -33.42 14.62
C ARG A 475 -10.87 -33.98 13.79
N SER A 476 -11.77 -33.12 13.31
CA SER A 476 -12.93 -33.50 12.51
C SER A 476 -13.45 -32.37 11.64
N ARG A 477 -14.25 -32.70 10.61
CA ARG A 477 -14.95 -31.70 9.78
C ARG A 477 -15.84 -30.74 10.60
N VAL A 478 -16.35 -31.22 11.74
CA VAL A 478 -17.25 -30.45 12.61
C VAL A 478 -16.44 -29.42 13.40
N SER A 479 -15.33 -29.83 13.99
CA SER A 479 -14.40 -28.89 14.64
C SER A 479 -13.74 -27.93 13.65
N LEU A 480 -13.52 -28.34 12.40
CA LEU A 480 -13.06 -27.44 11.35
C LEU A 480 -14.12 -26.37 11.04
N ALA A 481 -15.39 -26.78 10.89
CA ALA A 481 -16.50 -25.86 10.70
C ALA A 481 -16.65 -24.88 11.87
N ALA A 482 -16.49 -25.35 13.12
CA ALA A 482 -16.51 -24.49 14.31
C ALA A 482 -15.45 -23.40 14.27
N ARG A 483 -14.21 -23.77 13.97
CA ARG A 483 -13.09 -22.83 13.93
C ARG A 483 -13.26 -21.81 12.79
N ILE A 484 -13.85 -22.20 11.65
CA ILE A 484 -14.11 -21.28 10.52
C ILE A 484 -15.30 -20.35 10.84
N GLY A 485 -16.37 -20.90 11.42
CA GLY A 485 -17.63 -20.20 11.68
C GLY A 485 -17.60 -19.21 12.84
N SER A 486 -16.67 -19.37 13.79
CA SER A 486 -16.54 -18.50 14.97
C SER A 486 -16.29 -17.02 14.62
N SER A 487 -15.88 -16.72 13.38
CA SER A 487 -15.70 -15.37 12.84
C SER A 487 -17.01 -14.59 12.62
N HIS A 488 -18.18 -15.25 12.60
CA HIS A 488 -19.48 -14.64 12.24
C HIS A 488 -20.53 -14.59 13.37
N GLY A 489 -20.12 -14.74 14.64
CA GLY A 489 -20.91 -14.41 15.84
C GLY A 489 -22.42 -14.69 15.76
N THR A 490 -22.83 -15.96 15.78
CA THR A 490 -24.26 -16.29 15.89
C THR A 490 -24.74 -16.10 17.33
N ASP A 491 -25.88 -15.43 17.52
CA ASP A 491 -26.48 -15.28 18.85
C ASP A 491 -26.98 -16.62 19.39
N LEU A 492 -26.25 -17.18 20.36
CA LEU A 492 -26.61 -18.42 21.05
C LEU A 492 -27.67 -18.23 22.15
N SER A 493 -28.20 -17.02 22.36
CA SER A 493 -29.22 -16.73 23.39
C SER A 493 -30.50 -17.57 23.22
N ALA A 494 -30.81 -17.98 21.98
CA ALA A 494 -31.94 -18.86 21.66
C ALA A 494 -31.80 -20.29 22.23
N LEU A 495 -30.59 -20.71 22.63
CA LEU A 495 -30.32 -22.03 23.18
C LEU A 495 -30.48 -22.08 24.70
N SER A 496 -31.03 -23.18 25.21
CA SER A 496 -31.02 -23.44 26.65
C SER A 496 -29.58 -23.63 27.17
N PRO A 497 -29.31 -23.46 28.48
CA PRO A 497 -27.98 -23.73 29.05
C PRO A 497 -27.43 -25.11 28.67
N ARG A 498 -28.28 -26.14 28.72
CA ARG A 498 -27.91 -27.51 28.32
C ARG A 498 -27.63 -27.65 26.83
N GLN A 499 -28.40 -26.96 25.98
CA GLN A 499 -28.13 -26.93 24.54
C GLN A 499 -26.82 -26.22 24.22
N ARG A 500 -26.47 -25.14 24.94
CA ARG A 500 -25.17 -24.47 24.79
C ARG A 500 -24.00 -25.37 25.17
N GLU A 501 -24.12 -26.12 26.25
CA GLU A 501 -23.12 -27.11 26.67
C GLU A 501 -22.93 -28.21 25.62
N ILE A 502 -24.03 -28.79 25.11
CA ILE A 502 -23.99 -29.78 24.01
C ILE A 502 -23.40 -29.16 22.74
N ALA A 503 -23.74 -27.92 22.40
CA ALA A 503 -23.19 -27.22 21.24
C ALA A 503 -21.68 -27.01 21.37
N GLY A 504 -21.16 -26.68 22.56
CA GLY A 504 -19.72 -26.61 22.84
C GLY A 504 -19.01 -27.93 22.55
N LEU A 505 -19.53 -29.04 23.05
CA LEU A 505 -18.96 -30.37 22.77
C LEU A 505 -19.06 -30.77 21.30
N ILE A 506 -20.11 -30.34 20.59
CA ILE A 506 -20.22 -30.48 19.13
C ILE A 506 -19.10 -29.69 18.44
N ALA A 507 -18.83 -28.46 18.88
CA ALA A 507 -17.77 -27.61 18.34
C ALA A 507 -16.37 -28.24 18.54
N ASP A 508 -16.17 -28.96 19.65
CA ASP A 508 -14.95 -29.75 19.90
C ASP A 508 -14.86 -31.03 19.03
N GLY A 509 -15.87 -31.30 18.21
CA GLY A 509 -15.91 -32.45 17.31
C GLY A 509 -16.28 -33.78 17.99
N ARG A 510 -16.85 -33.74 19.21
CA ARG A 510 -17.34 -34.95 19.92
C ARG A 510 -18.49 -35.60 19.15
N ARG A 511 -18.61 -36.92 19.25
CA ARG A 511 -19.74 -37.73 18.73
C ARG A 511 -20.86 -37.81 19.77
N ASN A 512 -22.07 -38.21 19.37
CA ASN A 512 -23.22 -38.29 20.28
C ASN A 512 -22.98 -39.21 21.48
N ALA A 513 -22.35 -40.37 21.28
CA ALA A 513 -21.95 -41.29 22.35
C ALA A 513 -20.97 -40.65 23.36
N GLU A 514 -19.98 -39.89 22.87
CA GLU A 514 -19.02 -39.19 23.74
C GLU A 514 -19.72 -38.09 24.54
N ILE A 515 -20.60 -37.31 23.90
CA ILE A 515 -21.40 -36.27 24.57
C ILE A 515 -22.33 -36.90 25.62
N ALA A 516 -22.98 -38.01 25.27
CA ALA A 516 -23.87 -38.72 26.17
C ALA A 516 -23.14 -39.22 27.41
N HIS A 517 -21.96 -39.82 27.21
CA HIS A 517 -21.07 -40.23 28.29
C HIS A 517 -20.62 -39.04 29.15
N ASP A 518 -20.07 -37.98 28.55
CA ASP A 518 -19.50 -36.83 29.25
C ASP A 518 -20.55 -36.06 30.06
N LEU A 519 -21.80 -36.07 29.61
CA LEU A 519 -22.90 -35.34 30.22
C LEU A 519 -23.88 -36.20 31.03
N GLY A 520 -23.66 -37.51 31.14
CA GLY A 520 -24.56 -38.44 31.83
C GLY A 520 -25.96 -38.53 31.20
N LEU A 521 -26.04 -38.45 29.87
CA LEU A 521 -27.28 -38.52 29.08
C LEU A 521 -27.36 -39.83 28.29
N SER A 522 -28.55 -40.15 27.76
CA SER A 522 -28.66 -41.14 26.70
C SER A 522 -28.30 -40.52 25.34
N GLU A 523 -27.76 -41.29 24.40
CA GLU A 523 -27.52 -40.83 23.02
C GLU A 523 -28.80 -40.26 22.38
N LYS A 524 -29.95 -40.87 22.67
CA LYS A 524 -31.25 -40.42 22.18
C LYS A 524 -31.62 -39.03 22.71
N THR A 525 -31.29 -38.74 23.97
CA THR A 525 -31.49 -37.41 24.56
C THR A 525 -30.60 -36.38 23.87
N VAL A 526 -29.35 -36.72 23.56
CA VAL A 526 -28.42 -35.85 22.83
C VAL A 526 -28.94 -35.56 21.41
N GLU A 527 -29.42 -36.57 20.69
CA GLU A 527 -30.06 -36.40 19.38
C GLU A 527 -31.24 -35.44 19.41
N ASN A 528 -32.12 -35.59 20.40
CA ASN A 528 -33.29 -34.72 20.55
C ASN A 528 -32.88 -33.26 20.82
N HIS A 529 -31.85 -33.05 21.64
CA HIS A 529 -31.29 -31.71 21.84
C HIS A 529 -30.73 -31.12 20.55
N ILE A 530 -30.00 -31.90 19.74
CA ILE A 530 -29.44 -31.47 18.46
C ILE A 530 -30.54 -31.09 17.46
N ALA A 531 -31.57 -31.92 17.33
CA ALA A 531 -32.70 -31.62 16.44
C ALA A 531 -33.41 -30.32 16.85
N ALA A 532 -33.59 -30.08 18.15
CA ALA A 532 -34.16 -28.84 18.65
C ALA A 532 -33.25 -27.62 18.40
N MET A 533 -31.92 -27.80 18.40
CA MET A 533 -30.97 -26.73 18.06
C MET A 533 -31.04 -26.34 16.59
N PHE A 534 -31.24 -27.28 15.67
CA PHE A 534 -31.42 -26.96 14.23
C PHE A 534 -32.56 -25.97 14.02
N THR A 535 -33.71 -26.23 14.66
CA THR A 535 -34.88 -25.35 14.57
C THR A 535 -34.61 -23.99 15.20
N ARG A 536 -34.00 -23.94 16.40
CA ARG A 536 -33.77 -22.69 17.14
C ARG A 536 -32.73 -21.77 16.50
N LEU A 537 -31.71 -22.34 15.86
CA LEU A 537 -30.65 -21.59 15.20
C LEU A 537 -30.91 -21.37 13.71
N GLY A 538 -31.97 -21.95 13.14
CA GLY A 538 -32.26 -21.88 11.70
C GLY A 538 -31.24 -22.62 10.83
N VAL A 539 -30.47 -23.55 11.41
CA VAL A 539 -29.39 -24.28 10.72
C VAL A 539 -29.82 -25.68 10.33
N ARG A 540 -29.17 -26.25 9.31
CA ARG A 540 -29.57 -27.53 8.71
C ARG A 540 -28.62 -28.69 8.98
N SER A 541 -27.54 -28.45 9.74
CA SER A 541 -26.54 -29.48 9.97
C SER A 541 -25.81 -29.31 11.30
N ARG A 542 -25.20 -30.42 11.75
CA ARG A 542 -24.30 -30.43 12.91
C ARG A 542 -23.08 -29.50 12.73
N SER A 543 -22.52 -29.44 11.51
CA SER A 543 -21.39 -28.56 11.21
C SER A 543 -21.78 -27.08 11.33
N ALA A 544 -23.02 -26.73 10.96
CA ALA A 544 -23.54 -25.37 11.11
C ALA A 544 -23.86 -25.02 12.58
N VAL A 545 -24.33 -25.98 13.38
CA VAL A 545 -24.41 -25.79 14.85
C VAL A 545 -23.02 -25.53 15.43
N ALA A 546 -22.00 -26.30 15.00
CA ALA A 546 -20.63 -26.13 15.47
C ALA A 546 -20.06 -24.75 15.09
N ALA A 547 -20.28 -24.31 13.86
CA ALA A 547 -19.89 -23.00 13.33
C ALA A 547 -20.54 -21.83 14.10
N ALA A 548 -21.74 -22.01 14.64
CA ALA A 548 -22.44 -21.01 15.44
C ALA A 548 -21.85 -20.82 16.85
N VAL A 549 -20.99 -21.74 17.31
CA VAL A 549 -20.40 -21.68 18.66
C VAL A 549 -19.12 -20.82 18.65
N PRO A 550 -19.04 -19.77 19.48
CA PRO A 550 -17.78 -19.06 19.69
C PRO A 550 -16.75 -20.03 20.27
N THR A 551 -15.67 -20.27 19.55
CA THR A 551 -14.52 -20.99 20.11
C THR A 551 -13.87 -20.07 21.15
N ALA A 552 -13.76 -20.51 22.40
CA ALA A 552 -12.86 -19.86 23.34
C ALA A 552 -11.46 -19.92 22.72
N GLY A 553 -10.92 -18.77 22.32
CA GLY A 553 -9.56 -18.69 21.82
C GLY A 553 -8.63 -19.33 22.84
N VAL A 554 -7.75 -20.20 22.40
CA VAL A 554 -6.60 -20.60 23.21
C VAL A 554 -5.81 -19.30 23.40
N ALA A 555 -5.98 -18.65 24.54
CA ALA A 555 -5.06 -17.62 24.99
C ALA A 555 -3.74 -18.34 25.27
N GLY A 556 -2.76 -18.09 24.40
CA GLY A 556 -1.40 -18.60 24.48
C GLY A 556 -0.47 -17.67 23.73
#